data_AF-A0A949IND2-F1
#
_entry.id   AF-A0A949IND2-F1
#
_cell.length_a   1.000
_cell.length_b   1.000
_cell.length_c   1.000
_cell.angle_alpha   90.00
_cell.angle_beta   90.00
_cell.angle_gamma   90.00
#
_symmetry.space_group_name_H-M   'P 1'
#
loop_
_entity.id
_entity.type
_entity.pdbx_description
1 polymer ?
#
loop_
_entity_poly.entity_id
_entity_poly.type
_entity_poly.pdbx_seq_one_letter_code
_entity_poly.pdbx_strand_id
1 'polypeptide(L)'
;MIDLVLLALPPLFLPTVGLAHNWNWVGKVIESLWPLLVAAIFRLPSELTGSKWPERAESYLTAGLLGLGLACFHIYYFLQGQMVSPSRNGLESILFQLTMPGLGEEIFYRGLLLAVLDKCLARPWKFFGVNIGWGCLISSGLFVATHVIVFDSDLKFSLCPDPFFYFFVAVIAMSMGYLRYKSDSVVPCIIAHNSVNGLRYII
;
A
#
# COMPACT_ATOMS: atom_id res chain seq x y z
N MET A 1 7.37 3.81 -3.22
CA MET A 1 8.82 4.15 -3.28
C MET A 1 9.74 3.04 -3.80
N ILE A 2 9.29 1.78 -3.96
CA ILE A 2 9.75 0.94 -5.09
C ILE A 2 9.58 1.72 -6.41
N ASP A 3 8.58 2.60 -6.44
CA ASP A 3 8.42 3.67 -7.43
C ASP A 3 9.65 4.55 -7.62
N LEU A 4 10.48 4.92 -6.63
CA LEU A 4 11.62 5.82 -6.90
C LEU A 4 12.71 5.12 -7.71
N VAL A 5 12.91 3.81 -7.54
CA VAL A 5 13.86 3.04 -8.37
C VAL A 5 13.27 2.77 -9.75
N LEU A 6 11.97 2.49 -9.87
CA LEU A 6 11.29 2.31 -11.16
C LEU A 6 10.96 3.64 -11.90
N LEU A 7 10.93 4.78 -11.19
CA LEU A 7 10.81 6.15 -11.73
C LEU A 7 12.19 6.75 -12.04
N ALA A 8 13.26 6.30 -11.38
CA ALA A 8 14.65 6.66 -11.69
C ALA A 8 15.23 5.81 -12.82
N LEU A 9 14.69 4.62 -13.08
CA LEU A 9 14.82 4.02 -14.40
C LEU A 9 14.15 4.99 -15.38
N PRO A 10 14.87 5.48 -16.42
CA PRO A 10 14.24 6.31 -17.45
C PRO A 10 12.97 5.58 -17.89
N PRO A 11 11.82 6.29 -18.03
CA PRO A 11 10.54 5.67 -18.32
C PRO A 11 10.79 4.65 -19.42
N LEU A 12 10.68 3.37 -19.09
CA LEU A 12 10.88 2.31 -20.07
C LEU A 12 9.88 2.66 -21.17
N PHE A 13 10.41 3.04 -22.34
CA PHE A 13 9.78 3.81 -23.42
C PHE A 13 8.45 3.21 -23.90
N LEU A 14 7.42 3.27 -23.08
CA LEU A 14 6.06 2.95 -23.42
C LEU A 14 5.35 4.30 -23.50
N PRO A 15 5.04 4.79 -24.72
CA PRO A 15 4.37 6.06 -24.88
C PRO A 15 3.12 6.06 -24.01
N THR A 16 2.96 7.10 -23.19
CA THR A 16 1.81 7.29 -22.34
C THR A 16 0.58 7.50 -23.22
N VAL A 17 -0.25 6.46 -23.37
CA VAL A 17 -1.45 6.52 -24.20
C VAL A 17 -2.63 6.99 -23.33
N GLY A 18 -2.97 8.29 -23.42
CA GLY A 18 -4.21 8.89 -22.89
C GLY A 18 -4.27 9.06 -21.35
N LEU A 19 -4.76 10.21 -20.88
CA LEU A 19 -4.93 10.62 -19.46
C LEU A 19 -3.70 10.56 -18.53
N ALA A 20 -2.57 10.01 -18.99
CA ALA A 20 -1.41 9.62 -18.19
C ALA A 20 -0.17 10.50 -18.47
N HIS A 21 -0.24 11.80 -18.24
CA HIS A 21 0.91 12.69 -18.47
C HIS A 21 1.73 12.96 -17.21
N ASN A 22 1.10 12.92 -16.03
CA ASN A 22 1.75 13.29 -14.77
C ASN A 22 2.08 12.08 -13.89
N TRP A 23 1.45 10.92 -14.07
CA TRP A 23 1.74 9.73 -13.27
C TRP A 23 2.17 8.54 -14.14
N ASN A 24 3.04 7.68 -13.61
CA ASN A 24 3.50 6.48 -14.30
C ASN A 24 2.47 5.35 -14.15
N TRP A 25 1.32 5.49 -14.80
CA TRP A 25 0.23 4.50 -14.79
C TRP A 25 0.69 3.13 -15.25
N VAL A 26 1.46 3.07 -16.36
CA VAL A 26 1.95 1.82 -16.94
C VAL A 26 2.88 1.09 -15.96
N GLY A 27 3.84 1.81 -15.37
CA GLY A 27 4.74 1.25 -14.36
C GLY A 27 3.97 0.70 -13.17
N LYS A 28 2.93 1.40 -12.71
CA LYS A 28 2.14 0.96 -11.54
C LYS A 28 1.23 -0.23 -11.84
N VAL A 29 0.72 -0.34 -13.07
CA VAL A 29 0.02 -1.55 -13.53
C VAL A 29 0.99 -2.74 -13.56
N ILE A 30 2.19 -2.58 -14.12
CA ILE A 30 3.20 -3.65 -14.14
C ILE A 30 3.59 -4.05 -12.71
N GLU A 31 3.79 -3.07 -11.82
CA GLU A 31 4.05 -3.30 -10.40
C GLU A 31 2.93 -4.10 -9.73
N SER A 32 1.67 -3.85 -10.10
CA SER A 32 0.53 -4.57 -9.55
C SER A 32 0.38 -6.00 -10.09
N LEU A 33 0.88 -6.25 -11.30
CA LEU A 33 0.73 -7.54 -11.97
C LEU A 33 1.83 -8.54 -11.61
N TRP A 34 3.05 -8.11 -11.29
CA TRP A 34 4.13 -9.07 -11.04
C TRP A 34 3.90 -10.00 -9.84
N PRO A 35 3.29 -9.59 -8.69
CA PRO A 35 3.06 -10.52 -7.60
C PRO A 35 1.98 -11.54 -7.98
N LEU A 36 1.02 -11.15 -8.81
CA LEU A 36 0.02 -12.07 -9.38
C LEU A 36 0.67 -13.05 -10.35
N LEU A 37 1.63 -12.60 -11.16
CA LEU A 37 2.42 -13.47 -12.04
C LEU A 37 3.23 -14.49 -11.23
N VAL A 38 3.90 -14.05 -10.15
CA VAL A 38 4.62 -14.97 -9.24
C VAL A 38 3.65 -15.98 -8.63
N ALA A 39 2.50 -15.52 -8.12
CA ALA A 39 1.47 -16.40 -7.59
C ALA A 39 0.99 -17.42 -8.64
N ALA A 40 0.80 -17.00 -9.89
CA ALA A 40 0.40 -17.88 -10.99
C ALA A 40 1.48 -18.92 -11.36
N ILE A 41 2.75 -18.50 -11.47
CA ILE A 41 3.89 -19.38 -11.79
C ILE A 41 4.02 -20.48 -10.72
N PHE A 42 3.92 -20.12 -9.44
CA PHE A 42 3.98 -21.06 -8.33
C PHE A 42 2.64 -21.71 -7.97
N ARG A 43 1.58 -21.44 -8.75
CA ARG A 43 0.22 -21.97 -8.54
C ARG A 43 -0.28 -21.77 -7.11
N LEU A 44 -0.02 -20.61 -6.54
CA LEU A 44 -0.48 -20.25 -5.21
C LEU A 44 -2.01 -20.07 -5.23
N PRO A 45 -2.76 -20.69 -4.30
CA PRO A 45 -4.21 -20.53 -4.24
C PRO A 45 -4.59 -19.08 -3.90
N SER A 46 -5.70 -18.60 -4.45
CA SER A 46 -6.17 -17.21 -4.25
C SER A 46 -6.57 -16.95 -2.80
N GLU A 47 -6.98 -17.99 -2.07
CA GLU A 47 -7.25 -17.97 -0.63
C GLU A 47 -5.98 -17.63 0.16
N LEU A 48 -4.85 -18.17 -0.30
CA LEU A 48 -3.57 -17.90 0.33
C LEU A 48 -3.15 -16.44 0.08
N THR A 49 -3.19 -15.97 -1.17
CA THR A 49 -2.82 -14.59 -1.51
C THR A 49 -3.89 -13.55 -1.16
N GLY A 50 -5.04 -13.97 -0.64
CA GLY A 50 -6.16 -13.06 -0.36
C GLY A 50 -6.72 -12.38 -1.61
N SER A 51 -6.46 -12.94 -2.79
CA SER A 51 -6.94 -12.42 -4.09
C SER A 51 -8.40 -12.82 -4.36
N LYS A 52 -9.19 -12.98 -3.29
CA LYS A 52 -10.63 -13.26 -3.33
C LYS A 52 -11.41 -12.05 -2.82
N TRP A 53 -12.69 -12.01 -3.16
CA TRP A 53 -13.60 -11.01 -2.60
C TRP A 53 -13.92 -11.32 -1.13
N PRO A 54 -14.02 -10.30 -0.26
CA PRO A 54 -14.48 -10.46 1.11
C PRO A 54 -15.88 -11.07 1.17
N GLU A 55 -16.04 -12.15 1.94
CA GLU A 55 -17.33 -12.82 2.12
C GLU A 55 -18.30 -12.03 3.01
N ARG A 56 -17.75 -11.18 3.90
CA ARG A 56 -18.53 -10.44 4.91
C ARG A 56 -18.53 -8.94 4.61
N ALA A 57 -19.73 -8.36 4.52
CA ALA A 57 -19.94 -6.92 4.33
C ALA A 57 -19.24 -6.07 5.41
N GLU A 58 -19.14 -6.59 6.64
CA GLU A 58 -18.43 -5.94 7.76
C GLU A 58 -16.96 -5.62 7.44
N SER A 59 -16.33 -6.37 6.53
CA SER A 59 -14.95 -6.12 6.10
C SER A 59 -14.82 -4.78 5.38
N TYR A 60 -15.79 -4.44 4.53
CA TYR A 60 -15.82 -3.15 3.83
C TYR A 60 -16.13 -2.01 4.79
N LEU A 61 -17.02 -2.22 5.76
CA LEU A 61 -17.28 -1.22 6.80
C LEU A 61 -16.02 -0.96 7.62
N THR A 62 -15.32 -2.02 8.04
CA THR A 62 -14.06 -1.89 8.78
C THR A 62 -13.00 -1.15 7.96
N ALA A 63 -12.87 -1.48 6.67
CA ALA A 63 -11.96 -0.78 5.77
C ALA A 63 -12.34 0.68 5.54
N GLY A 64 -13.64 0.99 5.40
CA GLY A 64 -14.13 2.36 5.27
C GLY A 64 -13.83 3.19 6.52
N LEU A 65 -14.10 2.65 7.71
CA LEU A 65 -13.82 3.34 8.98
C LEU A 65 -12.32 3.55 9.22
N LEU A 66 -11.50 2.52 9.00
CA LEU A 66 -10.04 2.63 9.15
C LEU A 66 -9.45 3.56 8.09
N GLY A 67 -9.83 3.39 6.83
CA GLY A 67 -9.37 4.22 5.72
C GLY A 67 -9.73 5.69 5.93
N LEU A 68 -10.97 5.99 6.30
CA LEU A 68 -11.41 7.35 6.58
C LEU A 68 -10.71 7.93 7.81
N GLY A 69 -10.59 7.17 8.91
CA GLY A 69 -9.91 7.64 10.11
C GLY A 69 -8.43 7.98 9.86
N LEU A 70 -7.72 7.10 9.15
CA LEU A 70 -6.32 7.31 8.77
C LEU A 70 -6.18 8.45 7.76
N ALA A 71 -7.12 8.61 6.83
CA ALA A 71 -7.12 9.72 5.88
C ALA A 71 -7.39 11.07 6.57
N CYS A 72 -8.35 11.14 7.48
CA CYS A 72 -8.61 12.35 8.27
C CYS A 72 -7.39 12.74 9.10
N PHE A 73 -6.71 11.75 9.70
CA PHE A 73 -5.45 11.98 10.40
C PHE A 73 -4.37 12.49 9.44
N HIS A 74 -4.18 11.86 8.28
CA HIS A 74 -3.24 12.30 7.25
C HIS A 74 -3.50 13.75 6.80
N ILE A 75 -4.75 14.09 6.56
CA ILE A 75 -5.23 15.42 6.19
C ILE A 75 -4.94 16.44 7.29
N TYR A 76 -5.24 16.10 8.55
CA TYR A 76 -4.99 16.99 9.68
C TYR A 76 -3.50 17.39 9.74
N TYR A 77 -2.58 16.44 9.65
CA TYR A 77 -1.14 16.74 9.67
C TYR A 77 -0.70 17.53 8.43
N PHE A 78 -1.30 17.25 7.27
CA PHE A 78 -1.07 18.04 6.07
C PHE A 78 -1.45 19.51 6.25
N LEU A 79 -2.63 19.78 6.83
CA LEU A 79 -3.11 21.13 7.09
C LEU A 79 -2.25 21.89 8.13
N GLN A 80 -1.53 21.18 9.00
CA GLN A 80 -0.57 21.78 9.95
C GLN A 80 0.78 22.14 9.30
N GLY A 81 0.92 22.01 7.98
CA GLY A 81 2.16 22.28 7.25
C GLY A 81 3.29 21.28 7.53
N GLN A 82 2.97 20.15 8.18
CA GLN A 82 3.94 19.11 8.53
C GLN A 82 4.26 18.20 7.34
N MET A 83 3.56 18.37 6.21
CA MET A 83 3.69 17.53 5.02
C MET A 83 3.77 18.39 3.77
N VAL A 84 4.61 18.00 2.82
CA VAL A 84 4.79 18.72 1.55
C VAL A 84 3.49 18.69 0.72
N SER A 85 3.09 19.85 0.20
CA SER A 85 1.96 19.99 -0.73
C SER A 85 2.15 19.10 -1.96
N PRO A 86 1.10 18.43 -2.46
CA PRO A 86 1.24 17.66 -3.70
C PRO A 86 1.73 18.57 -4.82
N SER A 87 2.84 18.20 -5.46
CA SER A 87 3.41 18.94 -6.60
C SER A 87 2.56 18.85 -7.87
N ARG A 88 1.53 17.99 -7.86
CA ARG A 88 0.68 17.63 -9.01
C ARG A 88 -0.78 17.58 -8.56
N ASN A 89 -1.55 18.62 -8.87
CA ASN A 89 -2.97 18.72 -8.55
C ASN A 89 -3.82 18.53 -9.82
N GLY A 90 -4.97 17.86 -9.70
CA GLY A 90 -5.89 17.63 -10.81
C GLY A 90 -6.57 16.26 -10.77
N LEU A 91 -7.53 16.05 -11.68
CA LEU A 91 -8.33 14.82 -11.76
C LEU A 91 -7.45 13.58 -11.95
N GLU A 92 -6.38 13.67 -12.74
CA GLU A 92 -5.42 12.57 -12.91
C GLU A 92 -4.80 12.14 -11.59
N SER A 93 -4.33 13.09 -10.76
CA SER A 93 -3.75 12.77 -9.44
C SER A 93 -4.77 12.15 -8.50
N ILE A 94 -6.01 12.67 -8.49
CA ILE A 94 -7.10 12.09 -7.68
C ILE A 94 -7.35 10.64 -8.09
N LEU A 95 -7.54 10.39 -9.40
CA LEU A 95 -7.79 9.04 -9.91
C LEU A 95 -6.62 8.12 -9.64
N PHE A 96 -5.39 8.57 -9.86
CA PHE A 96 -4.19 7.77 -9.62
C PHE A 96 -4.09 7.38 -8.15
N GLN A 97 -4.18 8.35 -7.24
CA GLN A 97 -3.98 8.13 -5.80
C GLN A 97 -5.12 7.35 -5.14
N LEU A 98 -6.34 7.43 -5.69
CA LEU A 98 -7.48 6.61 -5.26
C LEU A 98 -7.48 5.18 -5.82
N THR A 99 -6.57 4.83 -6.72
CA THR A 99 -6.60 3.51 -7.39
C THR A 99 -5.28 2.76 -7.32
N MET A 100 -4.19 3.37 -7.72
CA MET A 100 -2.95 2.68 -8.09
C MET A 100 -2.03 2.32 -6.92
N PRO A 101 -1.77 3.20 -5.92
CA PRO A 101 -0.85 2.89 -4.82
C PRO A 101 -1.23 1.62 -4.04
N GLY A 102 -2.46 1.58 -3.52
CA GLY A 102 -2.96 0.46 -2.75
C GLY A 102 -3.07 -0.82 -3.58
N LEU A 103 -3.37 -0.72 -4.88
CA LEU A 103 -3.43 -1.90 -5.75
C LEU A 103 -2.09 -2.61 -5.82
N GLY A 104 -1.02 -1.91 -6.16
CA GLY A 104 0.31 -2.52 -6.28
C GLY A 104 0.85 -2.98 -4.93
N GLU A 105 0.76 -2.12 -3.94
CA GLU A 105 1.39 -2.36 -2.64
C GLU A 105 0.66 -3.43 -1.84
N GLU A 106 -0.67 -3.42 -1.78
CA GLU A 106 -1.40 -4.41 -0.97
C GLU A 106 -1.40 -5.80 -1.60
N ILE A 107 -1.44 -5.90 -2.93
CA ILE A 107 -1.29 -7.20 -3.64
C ILE A 107 0.06 -7.83 -3.32
N PHE A 108 1.13 -7.03 -3.26
CA PHE A 108 2.44 -7.55 -2.89
C PHE A 108 2.55 -7.82 -1.38
N TYR A 109 2.38 -6.79 -0.54
CA TYR A 109 2.68 -6.88 0.89
C TYR A 109 1.66 -7.75 1.65
N ARG A 110 0.36 -7.55 1.43
CA ARG A 110 -0.73 -8.26 2.15
C ARG A 110 -1.20 -9.49 1.40
N GLY A 111 -0.98 -9.51 0.09
CA GLY A 111 -1.23 -10.68 -0.74
C GLY A 111 -0.07 -11.65 -0.69
N LEU A 112 0.90 -11.49 -1.58
CA LEU A 112 1.97 -12.47 -1.81
C LEU A 112 2.93 -12.64 -0.62
N LEU A 113 3.50 -11.56 -0.11
CA LEU A 113 4.55 -11.61 0.91
C LEU A 113 4.01 -12.14 2.24
N LEU A 114 2.92 -11.57 2.74
CA LEU A 114 2.28 -11.99 3.99
C LEU A 114 1.82 -13.45 3.93
N ALA A 115 1.25 -13.87 2.80
CA ALA A 115 0.88 -15.25 2.54
C ALA A 115 2.04 -16.24 2.72
N VAL A 116 3.19 -15.92 2.15
CA VAL A 116 4.39 -16.76 2.24
C VAL A 116 4.94 -16.77 3.67
N LEU A 117 4.98 -15.62 4.33
CA LEU A 117 5.45 -15.53 5.71
C LEU A 117 4.57 -16.34 6.67
N ASP A 118 3.25 -16.30 6.51
CA ASP A 118 2.31 -17.02 7.37
C ASP A 118 2.30 -18.53 7.17
N LYS A 119 2.88 -19.04 6.07
CA LYS A 119 3.14 -20.48 5.94
C LYS A 119 4.27 -20.95 6.86
N CYS A 120 5.20 -20.05 7.18
CA CYS A 120 6.40 -20.39 7.93
C CYS A 120 6.36 -19.90 9.39
N LEU A 121 5.46 -18.96 9.70
CA LEU A 121 5.44 -18.25 10.97
C LEU A 121 4.07 -18.30 11.63
N ALA A 122 4.07 -18.43 12.96
CA ALA A 122 2.83 -18.48 13.74
C ALA A 122 2.14 -17.11 13.85
N ARG A 123 0.84 -17.17 14.19
CA ARG A 123 0.00 -16.02 14.56
C ARG A 123 -0.34 -16.04 16.06
N PRO A 124 0.62 -15.78 16.96
CA PRO A 124 0.45 -16.04 18.39
C PRO A 124 -0.40 -14.99 19.11
N TRP A 125 -0.63 -13.81 18.53
CA TRP A 125 -1.31 -12.71 19.21
C TRP A 125 -2.76 -12.60 18.77
N LYS A 126 -3.68 -12.36 19.71
CA LYS A 126 -5.09 -12.09 19.41
C LYS A 126 -5.40 -10.62 19.66
N PHE A 127 -5.87 -9.91 18.63
CA PHE A 127 -6.17 -8.49 18.67
C PHE A 127 -7.55 -8.23 18.06
N PHE A 128 -8.49 -7.66 18.84
CA PHE A 128 -9.90 -7.47 18.45
C PHE A 128 -10.55 -8.69 17.76
N GLY A 129 -10.26 -9.89 18.28
CA GLY A 129 -10.81 -11.15 17.74
C GLY A 129 -10.07 -11.72 16.52
N VAL A 130 -9.03 -11.04 16.02
CA VAL A 130 -8.21 -11.46 14.88
C VAL A 130 -6.85 -11.97 15.37
N ASN A 131 -6.37 -13.10 14.85
CA ASN A 131 -5.04 -13.61 15.18
C ASN A 131 -3.99 -12.93 14.29
N ILE A 132 -3.11 -12.15 14.90
CA ILE A 132 -1.96 -11.47 14.28
C ILE A 132 -0.70 -12.33 14.45
N GLY A 133 0.17 -12.33 13.44
CA GLY A 133 1.43 -13.06 13.48
C GLY A 133 2.66 -12.28 13.07
N TRP A 134 3.79 -12.98 13.17
CA TRP A 134 5.08 -12.45 12.75
C TRP A 134 5.09 -12.05 11.28
N GLY A 135 4.34 -12.75 10.43
CA GLY A 135 4.20 -12.37 9.03
C GLY A 135 3.71 -10.93 8.87
N CYS A 136 2.72 -10.51 9.66
CA CYS A 136 2.17 -9.15 9.63
C CYS A 136 3.19 -8.11 10.13
N LEU A 137 3.94 -8.42 11.18
CA LEU A 137 4.99 -7.53 11.70
C LEU A 137 6.11 -7.35 10.67
N ILE A 138 6.59 -8.45 10.08
CA ILE A 138 7.68 -8.43 9.11
C ILE A 138 7.26 -7.73 7.82
N SER A 139 6.09 -8.08 7.27
CA SER A 139 5.60 -7.43 6.04
C SER A 139 5.35 -5.93 6.25
N SER A 140 4.85 -5.54 7.43
CA SER A 140 4.66 -4.13 7.78
C SER A 140 5.98 -3.40 8.00
N GLY A 141 6.98 -4.05 8.62
CA GLY A 141 8.32 -3.49 8.77
C GLY A 141 9.00 -3.26 7.42
N LEU A 142 8.88 -4.20 6.49
CA LEU A 142 9.39 -4.04 5.12
C LEU A 142 8.65 -2.92 4.38
N PHE A 143 7.32 -2.83 4.53
CA PHE A 143 6.54 -1.73 3.98
C PHE A 143 7.06 -0.37 4.48
N VAL A 144 7.24 -0.22 5.80
CA VAL A 144 7.81 1.00 6.41
C VAL A 144 9.21 1.28 5.87
N ALA A 145 10.08 0.27 5.82
CA ALA A 145 11.43 0.42 5.28
C ALA A 145 11.43 1.02 3.86
N THR A 146 10.53 0.53 2.99
CA THR A 146 10.41 1.07 1.63
C THR A 146 9.85 2.49 1.56
N HIS A 147 9.31 3.05 2.64
CA HIS A 147 8.84 4.44 2.67
C HIS A 147 9.85 5.40 3.30
N VAL A 148 10.68 4.89 4.22
CA VAL A 148 11.61 5.74 4.98
C VAL A 148 13.02 5.75 4.42
N ILE A 149 13.39 4.77 3.58
CA ILE A 149 14.72 4.70 2.93
C ILE A 149 14.68 5.46 1.60
N VAL A 150 15.22 6.68 1.57
CA VAL A 150 15.24 7.56 0.40
C VAL A 150 16.56 7.42 -0.35
N PHE A 151 16.52 7.34 -1.68
CA PHE A 151 17.71 7.36 -2.54
C PHE A 151 17.87 8.72 -3.21
N ASP A 152 19.10 9.25 -3.22
CA ASP A 152 19.44 10.43 -4.02
C ASP A 152 19.79 10.07 -5.47
N SER A 153 20.16 11.09 -6.27
CA SER A 153 20.55 10.91 -7.68
C SER A 153 21.83 10.07 -7.87
N ASP A 154 22.65 9.94 -6.83
CA ASP A 154 23.88 9.14 -6.83
C ASP A 154 23.63 7.72 -6.29
N LEU A 155 22.37 7.34 -6.07
CA LEU A 155 21.95 6.08 -5.43
C LEU A 155 22.45 5.92 -3.98
N LYS A 156 22.82 7.00 -3.30
CA LYS A 156 23.12 6.97 -1.87
C LYS A 156 21.79 6.93 -1.12
N PHE A 157 21.69 6.02 -0.16
CA PHE A 157 20.51 5.93 0.68
C PHE A 157 20.63 6.84 1.91
N SER A 158 19.50 7.39 2.33
CA SER A 158 19.33 8.13 3.57
C SER A 158 17.99 7.75 4.20
N LEU A 159 17.84 8.08 5.47
CA LEU A 159 16.59 7.87 6.19
C LEU A 159 15.79 9.16 6.21
N CYS A 160 14.47 9.07 6.02
CA CYS A 160 13.56 10.20 6.19
C CYS A 160 13.80 10.82 7.58
N PRO A 161 14.03 12.13 7.72
CA PRO A 161 14.41 12.71 9.00
C PRO A 161 13.23 12.85 9.97
N ASP A 162 11.98 12.72 9.50
CA ASP A 162 10.78 12.89 10.31
C ASP A 162 10.36 11.56 10.97
N PRO A 163 10.57 11.34 12.30
CA PRO A 163 10.18 10.11 12.97
C PRO A 163 8.67 9.90 13.03
N PHE A 164 7.89 10.98 12.95
CA PHE A 164 6.44 10.88 12.97
C PHE A 164 5.91 10.19 11.72
N PHE A 165 6.51 10.47 10.56
CA PHE A 165 6.22 9.77 9.31
C PHE A 165 6.41 8.24 9.44
N TYR A 166 7.43 7.77 10.17
CA TYR A 166 7.69 6.34 10.39
C TYR A 166 6.55 5.71 11.16
N PHE A 167 6.16 6.36 12.26
CA PHE A 167 5.06 5.91 13.09
C PHE A 167 3.76 5.87 12.28
N PHE A 168 3.47 6.91 11.52
CA PHE A 168 2.25 6.97 10.71
C PHE A 168 2.20 5.87 9.65
N VAL A 169 3.29 5.66 8.90
CA VAL A 169 3.39 4.58 7.91
C VAL A 169 3.28 3.21 8.58
N ALA A 170 3.87 3.03 9.77
CA ALA A 170 3.76 1.79 10.53
C ALA A 170 2.31 1.51 10.97
N VAL A 171 1.55 2.53 11.40
CA VAL A 171 0.14 2.40 11.75
C VAL A 171 -0.70 2.01 10.53
N ILE A 172 -0.48 2.65 9.37
CA ILE A 172 -1.14 2.26 8.11
C ILE A 172 -0.82 0.80 7.80
N ALA A 173 0.46 0.43 7.85
CA ALA A 173 0.91 -0.90 7.49
C ALA A 173 0.29 -1.99 8.38
N MET A 174 0.32 -1.78 9.70
CA MET A 174 -0.30 -2.71 10.64
C MET A 174 -1.82 -2.78 10.47
N SER A 175 -2.48 -1.67 10.15
CA SER A 175 -3.93 -1.62 9.89
C SER A 175 -4.32 -2.44 8.66
N MET A 176 -3.54 -2.38 7.58
CA MET A 176 -3.76 -3.21 6.39
C MET A 176 -3.51 -4.69 6.68
N GLY A 177 -2.48 -5.02 7.46
CA GLY A 177 -2.27 -6.40 7.92
C GLY A 177 -3.44 -6.95 8.75
N TYR A 178 -3.98 -6.13 9.65
CA TYR A 178 -5.20 -6.46 10.39
C TYR A 178 -6.41 -6.69 9.47
N LEU A 179 -6.65 -5.80 8.51
CA LEU A 179 -7.73 -5.94 7.52
C LEU A 179 -7.59 -7.23 6.70
N ARG A 180 -6.36 -7.55 6.26
CA ARG A 180 -6.09 -8.78 5.51
C ARG A 180 -6.41 -10.03 6.31
N TYR A 181 -6.10 -10.06 7.61
CA TYR A 181 -6.45 -11.20 8.47
C TYR A 181 -7.92 -11.24 8.86
N LYS A 182 -8.56 -10.09 9.04
CA LYS A 182 -9.99 -10.01 9.38
C LYS A 182 -10.88 -10.47 8.21
N SER A 183 -10.53 -10.06 6.99
CA SER A 183 -11.37 -10.24 5.80
C SER A 183 -10.98 -11.41 4.91
N ASP A 184 -9.82 -12.00 5.18
CA ASP A 184 -9.15 -12.96 4.32
C ASP A 184 -8.97 -12.48 2.85
N SER A 185 -8.87 -11.16 2.65
CA SER A 185 -8.84 -10.51 1.35
C SER A 185 -7.93 -9.29 1.33
N VAL A 186 -7.30 -9.02 0.19
CA VAL A 186 -6.54 -7.77 -0.04
C VAL A 186 -7.45 -6.60 -0.44
N VAL A 187 -8.67 -6.87 -0.92
CA VAL A 187 -9.58 -5.83 -1.43
C VAL A 187 -9.89 -4.74 -0.39
N PRO A 188 -10.24 -5.07 0.87
CA PRO A 188 -10.48 -4.04 1.89
C PRO A 188 -9.21 -3.26 2.23
N CYS A 189 -8.03 -3.88 2.11
CA CYS A 189 -6.75 -3.21 2.30
C CYS A 189 -6.53 -2.17 1.20
N ILE A 190 -6.76 -2.54 -0.07
CA ILE A 190 -6.64 -1.65 -1.22
C ILE A 190 -7.55 -0.42 -1.06
N ILE A 191 -8.82 -0.65 -0.69
CA ILE A 191 -9.80 0.44 -0.49
C ILE A 191 -9.33 1.38 0.63
N ALA A 192 -8.95 0.83 1.79
CA ALA A 192 -8.53 1.63 2.92
C ALA A 192 -7.24 2.41 2.61
N HIS A 193 -6.23 1.76 2.02
CA HIS A 193 -4.97 2.38 1.64
C HIS A 193 -5.19 3.52 0.63
N ASN A 194 -5.91 3.27 -0.46
CA ASN A 194 -6.18 4.29 -1.47
C ASN A 194 -6.97 5.48 -0.90
N SER A 195 -7.85 5.25 0.08
CA SER A 195 -8.54 6.34 0.78
C SER A 195 -7.54 7.26 1.50
N VAL A 196 -6.53 6.69 2.15
CA VAL A 196 -5.47 7.45 2.84
C VAL A 196 -4.63 8.27 1.87
N ASN A 197 -4.33 7.73 0.68
CA ASN A 197 -3.55 8.43 -0.34
C ASN A 197 -4.35 9.50 -1.07
N GLY A 198 -5.55 9.15 -1.54
CA GLY A 198 -6.30 9.97 -2.49
C GLY A 198 -7.16 11.05 -1.87
N LEU A 199 -7.69 10.88 -0.65
CA LEU A 199 -8.62 11.87 -0.06
C LEU A 199 -7.96 13.24 0.16
N ARG A 200 -6.64 13.28 0.40
CA ARG A 200 -5.88 14.53 0.49
C ARG A 200 -5.88 15.35 -0.81
N TYR A 201 -6.04 14.71 -1.97
CA TYR A 201 -6.04 15.39 -3.27
C TYR A 201 -7.40 15.99 -3.64
N ILE A 202 -8.43 15.76 -2.83
CA ILE A 202 -9.79 16.27 -3.05
C ILE A 202 -10.02 17.62 -2.33
N ILE A 203 -9.23 17.89 -1.29
CA ILE A 203 -9.30 19.09 -0.44
C ILE A 203 -8.23 20.11 -0.81
#